data_AF-A0A1V1TKM4-F1
#
_entry.id   AF-A0A1V1TKM4-F1
#
_cell.length_a   1.000
_cell.length_b   1.000
_cell.length_c   1.000
_cell.angle_alpha   90.00
_cell.angle_beta   90.00
_cell.angle_gamma   90.00
#
_symmetry.space_group_name_H-M   'P 1'
#
loop_
_entity.id
_entity.type
_entity.pdbx_description
1 polymer ?
#
loop_
_entity_poly.entity_id
_entity_poly.type
_entity_poly.pdbx_seq_one_letter_code
_entity_poly.pdbx_strand_id
1 'polypeptide(L)'
;MSLDQIWLLPEPFQQAILNGPALAPPPGETSNLDNPPNQNTLGVAVTTVCLTVSTIVFVLAAYAKVLCVKKVHIEDFLTFSGYGLIVGVAYCLYRATTTIGFFVHQWNARVRDLAPALYFLHIGSLLYSVTIMLLKVAILLQWIRIFVPRGTKGYFFVRTS
;
A
#
# COMPACT_ATOMS: atom_id res chain seq x y z
N MET A 1 2.01 19.29 -25.39
CA MET A 1 2.86 20.14 -24.52
C MET A 1 3.21 19.31 -23.30
N SER A 2 4.49 19.01 -23.09
CA SER A 2 4.92 18.19 -21.97
C SER A 2 4.94 19.05 -20.68
N LEU A 3 4.54 18.46 -19.55
CA LEU A 3 4.35 19.16 -18.25
C LEU A 3 5.66 19.77 -17.71
N ASP A 4 6.80 19.38 -18.26
CA ASP A 4 8.16 19.81 -17.92
C ASP A 4 8.54 21.21 -18.41
N GLN A 5 7.69 21.85 -19.22
CA GLN A 5 7.93 23.22 -19.73
C GLN A 5 7.06 24.28 -19.03
N ILE A 6 6.25 23.89 -18.04
CA ILE A 6 5.29 24.78 -17.38
C ILE A 6 5.97 25.94 -16.65
N TRP A 7 7.14 25.70 -16.05
CA TRP A 7 7.91 26.71 -15.30
C TRP A 7 8.57 27.79 -16.16
N LEU A 8 8.54 27.66 -17.48
CA LEU A 8 9.05 28.67 -18.42
C LEU A 8 7.96 29.67 -18.87
N LEU A 9 6.70 29.40 -18.53
CA LEU A 9 5.56 30.22 -18.93
C LEU A 9 5.34 31.39 -17.96
N PRO A 10 4.73 32.49 -18.42
CA PRO A 10 4.23 33.53 -17.52
C PRO A 10 3.23 32.94 -16.51
N GLU A 11 3.35 33.34 -15.24
CA GLU A 11 2.48 32.95 -14.11
C GLU A 11 0.98 32.78 -14.44
N PRO A 12 0.30 33.68 -15.18
CA PRO A 12 -1.13 33.50 -15.50
C PRO A 12 -1.42 32.27 -16.37
N PHE A 13 -0.52 31.92 -17.30
CA PHE A 13 -0.68 30.74 -18.15
C PHE A 13 -0.38 29.45 -17.36
N GLN A 14 0.60 29.49 -16.46
CA GLN A 14 0.90 28.37 -15.56
C GLN A 14 -0.29 28.04 -14.67
N GLN A 15 -0.93 29.04 -14.07
CA GLN A 15 -2.12 28.84 -13.24
C GLN A 15 -3.32 28.34 -14.05
N ALA A 16 -3.49 28.80 -15.29
CA ALA A 16 -4.56 28.30 -16.17
C ALA A 16 -4.39 26.81 -16.51
N ILE A 17 -3.16 26.37 -16.76
CA ILE A 17 -2.86 24.95 -17.03
C ILE A 17 -3.03 24.11 -15.75
N LEU A 18 -2.54 24.60 -14.61
CA LEU A 18 -2.62 23.89 -13.32
C LEU A 18 -4.06 23.74 -12.80
N ASN A 19 -4.92 24.73 -13.08
CA ASN A 19 -6.34 24.70 -12.75
C ASN A 19 -7.19 24.00 -13.81
N GLY A 20 -6.61 23.68 -14.97
CA GLY A 20 -7.27 22.91 -16.02
C GLY A 20 -7.40 21.42 -15.70
N PRO A 21 -8.22 20.70 -16.49
CA PRO A 21 -8.41 19.26 -16.33
C PRO A 21 -7.12 18.51 -16.71
N ALA A 22 -6.79 17.45 -15.96
CA ALA A 22 -5.57 16.67 -16.18
C ALA A 22 -5.58 15.83 -17.48
N LEU A 23 -6.76 15.63 -18.06
CA LEU A 23 -6.93 15.07 -19.40
C LEU A 23 -8.02 15.84 -20.13
N ALA A 24 -7.89 16.00 -21.45
CA ALA A 24 -8.98 16.53 -22.27
C ALA A 24 -10.20 15.59 -22.14
N PRO A 25 -11.40 16.13 -21.85
CA PRO A 25 -12.60 15.30 -21.77
C PRO A 25 -12.95 14.71 -23.14
N PRO A 26 -13.52 13.50 -23.19
CA PRO A 26 -13.99 12.91 -24.44
C PRO A 26 -15.10 13.76 -25.09
N PRO A 27 -15.33 13.64 -26.41
CA PRO A 27 -16.32 14.44 -27.11
C PRO A 27 -17.72 14.26 -26.50
N GLY A 28 -18.31 15.35 -25.99
CA GLY A 28 -19.66 15.35 -25.40
C GLY A 28 -19.71 15.36 -23.87
N GLU A 29 -18.58 15.22 -23.17
CA GLU A 29 -18.52 15.35 -21.70
C GLU A 29 -17.92 16.69 -21.26
N THR A 30 -18.51 17.31 -20.24
CA THR A 30 -17.96 18.51 -19.61
C THR A 30 -17.23 18.11 -18.34
N SER A 31 -15.97 18.58 -18.21
CA SER A 31 -15.17 18.34 -17.01
C SER A 31 -15.81 19.04 -15.81
N ASN A 32 -16.12 18.29 -14.76
CA ASN A 32 -16.61 18.83 -13.50
C ASN A 32 -15.49 18.83 -12.46
N LEU A 33 -14.83 19.98 -12.33
CA LEU A 33 -13.65 20.20 -11.47
C LEU A 33 -13.99 20.72 -10.06
N ASP A 34 -15.26 21.01 -9.79
CA ASP A 34 -15.72 21.58 -8.51
C ASP A 34 -16.38 20.54 -7.61
N ASN A 35 -17.13 19.58 -8.18
CA ASN A 35 -17.68 18.45 -7.43
C ASN A 35 -17.65 17.16 -8.26
N PRO A 36 -16.46 16.57 -8.47
CA PRO A 36 -16.36 15.33 -9.22
C PRO A 36 -17.14 14.22 -8.51
N PRO A 37 -17.87 13.37 -9.23
CA PRO A 37 -18.54 12.21 -8.65
C PRO A 37 -17.45 11.29 -8.07
N ASN A 38 -17.23 11.40 -6.76
CA ASN A 38 -16.20 10.64 -6.07
C ASN A 38 -16.84 9.42 -5.40
N GLN A 39 -16.10 8.32 -5.36
CA GLN A 39 -16.45 7.16 -4.53
C GLN A 39 -15.45 7.05 -3.37
N ASN A 40 -15.14 8.18 -2.74
CA ASN A 40 -14.18 8.27 -1.65
C ASN A 40 -14.60 7.41 -0.47
N THR A 41 -15.91 7.36 -0.21
CA THR A 41 -16.50 6.52 0.82
C THR A 41 -16.17 5.05 0.60
N LEU A 42 -16.19 4.55 -0.64
CA LEU A 42 -15.84 3.17 -0.95
C LEU A 42 -14.34 2.91 -0.75
N GLY A 43 -13.47 3.78 -1.27
CA GLY A 43 -12.02 3.63 -1.12
C GLY A 43 -11.57 3.66 0.35
N VAL A 44 -12.13 4.57 1.14
CA VAL A 44 -11.88 4.66 2.59
C VAL A 44 -12.46 3.44 3.31
N ALA A 45 -13.68 3.02 2.99
CA ALA A 45 -14.29 1.84 3.61
C ALA A 45 -13.47 0.58 3.38
N VAL A 46 -13.05 0.32 2.13
CA VAL A 46 -12.25 -0.87 1.78
C VAL A 46 -10.89 -0.84 2.47
N THR A 47 -10.19 0.31 2.44
CA THR A 47 -8.89 0.46 3.11
C THR A 47 -9.01 0.23 4.61
N THR A 48 -10.07 0.77 5.23
CA THR A 48 -10.31 0.63 6.67
C THR A 48 -10.63 -0.81 7.04
N VAL A 49 -11.51 -1.49 6.31
CA VAL A 49 -11.85 -2.89 6.57
C VAL A 49 -10.64 -3.80 6.39
N CYS A 50 -9.83 -3.59 5.35
CA CYS A 50 -8.62 -4.37 5.14
C CYS A 50 -7.61 -4.16 6.28
N LEU A 51 -7.44 -2.92 6.74
CA LEU A 51 -6.55 -2.59 7.85
C LEU A 51 -7.04 -3.18 9.17
N THR A 52 -8.34 -3.12 9.47
CA THR A 52 -8.88 -3.70 10.72
C THR A 52 -8.73 -5.20 10.74
N VAL A 53 -9.06 -5.90 9.64
CA VAL A 53 -8.87 -7.35 9.54
C VAL A 53 -7.40 -7.72 9.70
N SER A 54 -6.50 -7.01 9.02
CA SER A 54 -5.05 -7.23 9.13
C SER A 54 -4.55 -7.02 10.58
N THR A 55 -5.07 -6.01 11.26
CA THR A 55 -4.74 -5.71 12.66
C THR A 55 -5.23 -6.79 13.61
N ILE A 56 -6.45 -7.30 13.40
CA ILE A 56 -7.01 -8.39 14.22
C ILE A 56 -6.15 -9.64 14.08
N VAL A 57 -5.83 -10.06 12.86
CA VAL A 57 -4.99 -11.24 12.59
C VAL A 57 -3.60 -11.05 13.18
N PHE A 58 -3.03 -9.87 13.04
CA PHE A 58 -1.73 -9.52 13.60
C PHE A 58 -1.70 -9.63 15.13
N VAL A 59 -2.69 -9.05 15.82
CA VAL A 59 -2.80 -9.10 17.28
C VAL A 59 -2.98 -10.54 17.75
N LEU A 60 -3.81 -11.33 17.07
CA LEU A 60 -3.98 -12.76 17.36
C LEU A 60 -2.68 -13.55 17.19
N ALA A 61 -1.94 -13.31 16.10
CA ALA A 61 -0.65 -13.94 15.85
C ALA A 61 0.39 -13.56 16.91
N ALA A 62 0.46 -12.27 17.26
CA ALA A 62 1.35 -11.78 18.31
C ALA A 62 1.01 -12.41 19.68
N TYR A 63 -0.28 -12.45 20.04
CA TYR A 63 -0.77 -13.05 21.28
C TYR A 63 -0.39 -14.54 21.37
N ALA A 64 -0.65 -15.31 20.31
CA ALA A 64 -0.32 -16.73 20.26
C ALA A 64 1.19 -16.98 20.42
N LYS A 65 2.02 -16.12 19.80
CA LYS A 65 3.49 -16.25 19.89
C LYS A 65 4.03 -15.89 21.27
N VAL A 66 3.56 -14.78 21.83
CA VAL A 66 4.03 -14.26 23.13
C VAL A 66 3.60 -15.17 24.28
N LEU A 67 2.34 -15.62 24.29
CA LEU A 67 1.80 -16.35 25.45
C LEU A 67 1.87 -17.86 25.31
N CYS A 68 1.61 -18.43 24.12
CA CYS A 68 1.60 -19.88 23.93
C CYS A 68 3.00 -20.42 23.61
N VAL A 69 3.72 -19.81 22.66
CA VAL A 69 5.01 -20.34 22.18
C VAL A 69 6.18 -19.89 23.05
N LYS A 70 6.12 -18.67 23.60
CA LYS A 70 7.17 -18.04 24.44
C LYS A 70 8.58 -18.06 23.81
N LYS A 71 8.68 -18.24 22.50
CA LYS A 71 9.92 -18.20 21.72
C LYS A 71 9.70 -17.31 20.51
N VAL A 72 10.45 -16.21 20.45
CA VAL A 72 10.41 -15.25 19.35
C VAL A 72 11.48 -15.63 18.35
N HIS A 73 11.10 -15.72 17.08
CA HIS A 73 12.01 -16.07 15.99
C HIS A 73 12.18 -14.90 15.02
N ILE A 74 13.22 -14.99 14.19
CA ILE A 74 13.52 -13.97 13.16
C ILE A 74 12.30 -13.77 12.24
N GLU A 75 11.58 -14.84 11.90
CA GLU A 75 10.30 -14.81 11.17
C GLU A 75 9.26 -13.85 11.77
N ASP A 76 9.18 -13.82 13.10
CA ASP A 76 8.20 -12.99 13.81
C ASP A 76 8.59 -11.51 13.69
N PHE A 77 9.89 -11.18 13.78
CA PHE A 77 10.39 -9.83 13.52
C PHE A 77 10.11 -9.36 12.08
N LEU A 78 10.30 -10.22 11.08
CA LEU A 78 9.95 -9.88 9.70
C LEU A 78 8.45 -9.60 9.57
N THR A 79 7.61 -10.39 10.22
CA THR A 79 6.15 -10.21 10.21
C THR A 79 5.75 -8.90 10.92
N PHE A 80 6.37 -8.58 12.06
CA PHE A 80 6.18 -7.31 12.77
C PHE A 80 6.59 -6.11 11.93
N SER A 81 7.73 -6.18 11.26
CA SER A 81 8.18 -5.12 10.36
C SER A 81 7.26 -4.95 9.15
N GLY A 82 6.75 -6.04 8.58
CA GLY A 82 5.78 -6.01 7.49
C GLY A 82 4.46 -5.35 7.88
N TYR A 83 3.98 -5.57 9.11
CA TYR A 83 2.80 -4.86 9.61
C TYR A 83 3.05 -3.36 9.80
N GLY A 84 4.23 -2.95 10.25
CA GLY A 84 4.58 -1.52 10.28
C GLY A 84 4.47 -0.86 8.91
N LEU A 85 4.91 -1.56 7.86
CA LEU A 85 4.82 -1.08 6.49
C LEU A 85 3.38 -1.06 5.95
N ILE A 86 2.52 -2.03 6.29
CA ILE A 86 1.11 -2.01 5.85
C ILE A 86 0.34 -0.82 6.41
N VAL A 87 0.65 -0.40 7.64
CA VAL A 87 0.11 0.83 8.24
C VAL A 87 0.56 2.06 7.46
N GLY A 88 1.83 2.09 7.03
CA GLY A 88 2.36 3.14 6.15
C GLY A 88 1.67 3.21 4.79
N VAL A 89 1.36 2.05 4.19
CA VAL A 89 0.57 1.97 2.95
C VAL A 89 -0.84 2.52 3.16
N ALA A 90 -1.51 2.13 4.25
CA ALA A 90 -2.85 2.62 4.56
C ALA A 90 -2.85 4.15 4.76
N TYR A 91 -1.84 4.70 5.44
CA TYR A 91 -1.66 6.15 5.56
C TYR A 91 -1.53 6.84 4.20
N CYS A 92 -0.72 6.29 3.29
CA CYS A 92 -0.56 6.84 1.94
C CYS A 92 -1.89 6.83 1.16
N LEU A 93 -2.70 5.77 1.30
CA LEU A 93 -4.02 5.67 0.67
C LEU A 93 -5.02 6.69 1.24
N TYR A 94 -5.05 6.87 2.56
CA TYR A 94 -5.89 7.91 3.18
C TYR A 94 -5.50 9.31 2.71
N ARG A 95 -4.19 9.60 2.64
CA ARG A 95 -3.69 10.89 2.12
C ARG A 95 -4.07 11.10 0.65
N ALA A 96 -3.93 10.07 -0.20
CA ALA A 96 -4.32 10.15 -1.60
C ALA A 96 -5.84 10.37 -1.78
N THR A 97 -6.65 9.84 -0.87
CA THR A 97 -8.11 10.05 -0.91
C THR A 97 -8.50 11.51 -0.64
N THR A 98 -7.77 12.19 0.23
CA THR A 98 -8.06 13.59 0.59
C THR A 98 -7.72 14.58 -0.52
N THR A 99 -6.87 14.22 -1.51
CA THR A 99 -6.41 15.14 -2.56
C THR A 99 -7.24 15.06 -3.85
N ILE A 100 -7.44 13.87 -4.42
CA ILE A 100 -8.13 13.70 -5.72
C ILE A 100 -9.44 12.94 -5.56
N GLY A 101 -9.56 12.15 -4.49
CA GLY A 101 -10.61 11.16 -4.36
C GLY A 101 -10.39 9.91 -5.22
N PHE A 102 -10.97 8.80 -4.77
CA PHE A 102 -10.97 7.55 -5.52
C PHE A 102 -12.07 7.58 -6.61
N PHE A 103 -11.76 7.00 -7.76
CA PHE A 103 -12.67 6.86 -8.92
C PHE A 103 -13.03 8.17 -9.64
N VAL A 104 -12.22 9.22 -9.51
CA VAL A 104 -12.36 10.42 -10.35
C VAL A 104 -11.65 10.19 -11.69
N HIS A 105 -12.38 10.34 -12.80
CA HIS A 105 -11.77 10.30 -14.13
C HIS A 105 -10.70 11.38 -14.26
N GLN A 106 -9.61 11.10 -14.97
CA GLN A 106 -8.49 12.04 -15.12
C GLN A 106 -8.95 13.40 -15.69
N TRP A 107 -9.99 13.44 -16.52
CA TRP A 107 -10.55 14.69 -17.04
C TRP A 107 -11.35 15.49 -16.00
N ASN A 108 -11.71 14.93 -14.84
CA ASN A 108 -12.39 15.60 -13.73
C ASN A 108 -11.44 15.92 -12.54
N ALA A 109 -10.14 15.63 -12.68
CA ALA A 109 -9.12 15.96 -11.70
C ALA A 109 -8.29 17.17 -12.16
N ARG A 110 -7.97 18.08 -11.25
CA ARG A 110 -7.08 19.23 -11.54
C ARG A 110 -5.63 18.76 -11.63
N VAL A 111 -4.87 19.32 -12.56
CA VAL A 111 -3.44 18.98 -12.76
C VAL A 111 -2.62 19.22 -11.48
N ARG A 112 -2.89 20.32 -10.77
CA ARG A 112 -2.19 20.67 -9.52
C ARG A 112 -2.36 19.63 -8.41
N ASP A 113 -3.51 18.97 -8.36
CA ASP A 113 -3.85 18.01 -7.31
C ASP A 113 -3.39 16.59 -7.70
N LEU A 114 -3.09 16.36 -8.99
CA LEU A 114 -2.58 15.11 -9.56
C LEU A 114 -1.18 14.75 -9.05
N ALA A 115 -0.25 15.69 -9.12
CA ALA A 115 1.15 15.48 -8.73
C ALA A 115 1.31 14.98 -7.27
N PRO A 116 0.72 15.62 -6.24
CA PRO A 116 0.86 15.15 -4.87
C PRO A 116 0.20 13.79 -4.64
N ALA A 117 -0.93 13.49 -5.28
CA ALA A 117 -1.57 12.19 -5.09
C ALA A 117 -0.76 11.05 -5.72
N LEU A 118 -0.23 11.25 -6.94
CA LEU A 118 0.63 10.28 -7.60
C LEU A 118 1.90 10.02 -6.79
N TYR A 119 2.45 11.05 -6.17
CA TYR A 119 3.59 10.91 -5.26
C TYR A 119 3.28 9.99 -4.06
N PHE A 120 2.16 10.21 -3.37
CA PHE A 120 1.76 9.33 -2.26
C PHE A 120 1.43 7.90 -2.72
N LEU A 121 0.77 7.74 -3.87
CA LEU A 121 0.49 6.41 -4.44
C LEU A 121 1.77 5.66 -4.83
N HIS A 122 2.76 6.37 -5.36
CA HIS A 122 4.06 5.79 -5.71
C HIS A 122 4.83 5.36 -4.45
N ILE A 123 4.84 6.19 -3.41
CA ILE A 123 5.43 5.79 -2.12
C ILE A 123 4.70 4.58 -1.53
N GLY A 124 3.36 4.60 -1.57
CA GLY A 124 2.54 3.48 -1.11
C GLY A 124 2.84 2.18 -1.85
N SER A 125 3.05 2.23 -3.17
CA SER A 125 3.39 1.03 -3.96
C SER A 125 4.78 0.49 -3.61
N LEU A 126 5.77 1.36 -3.38
CA LEU A 126 7.10 0.95 -2.92
C LEU A 126 7.03 0.27 -1.55
N LEU A 127 6.31 0.86 -0.60
CA LEU A 127 6.10 0.28 0.73
C LEU A 127 5.41 -1.10 0.64
N TYR A 128 4.40 -1.23 -0.22
CA TYR A 128 3.72 -2.49 -0.46
C TYR A 128 4.65 -3.55 -1.06
N SER A 129 5.49 -3.18 -2.04
CA SER A 129 6.49 -4.07 -2.63
C SER A 129 7.50 -4.58 -1.60
N VAL A 130 7.96 -3.73 -0.69
CA VAL A 130 8.86 -4.16 0.39
C VAL A 130 8.12 -5.09 1.36
N THR A 131 6.89 -4.76 1.71
CA THR A 131 6.05 -5.56 2.61
C THR A 131 5.87 -6.99 2.10
N ILE A 132 5.50 -7.16 0.83
CA ILE A 132 5.25 -8.49 0.25
C ILE A 132 6.53 -9.33 0.16
N MET A 133 7.69 -8.70 -0.03
CA MET A 133 8.98 -9.39 -0.03
C MET A 133 9.35 -9.89 1.37
N LEU A 134 9.19 -9.04 2.39
CA LEU A 134 9.42 -9.45 3.78
C LEU A 134 8.48 -10.59 4.20
N LEU A 135 7.20 -10.50 3.81
CA LEU A 135 6.21 -11.53 4.12
C LEU A 135 6.54 -12.87 3.42
N LYS A 136 6.99 -12.83 2.17
CA LYS A 136 7.47 -14.03 1.45
C LYS A 136 8.63 -14.69 2.18
N VAL A 137 9.62 -13.91 2.62
CA VAL A 137 10.77 -14.45 3.38
C VAL A 137 10.33 -15.03 4.72
N ALA A 138 9.43 -14.34 5.44
CA ALA A 138 8.89 -14.83 6.71
C ALA A 138 8.16 -16.17 6.56
N ILE A 139 7.33 -16.33 5.53
CA ILE A 139 6.61 -17.58 5.27
C ILE A 139 7.59 -18.71 4.90
N LEU A 140 8.57 -18.45 4.03
CA LEU A 140 9.55 -19.47 3.65
C LEU A 140 10.37 -19.98 4.84
N LEU A 141 10.78 -19.07 5.73
CA LEU A 141 11.49 -19.46 6.95
C LEU A 141 10.60 -20.29 7.89
N GLN A 142 9.33 -19.88 8.07
CA GLN A 142 8.34 -20.68 8.83
C GLN A 142 8.20 -22.09 8.26
N TRP A 143 8.13 -22.22 6.94
CA TRP A 143 8.07 -23.52 6.27
C TRP A 143 9.32 -24.36 6.51
N ILE A 144 10.52 -23.81 6.29
CA ILE A 144 11.78 -24.51 6.55
C ILE A 144 11.81 -25.07 7.96
N ARG A 145 11.33 -24.29 8.94
CA ARG A 145 11.31 -24.72 10.32
C ARG A 145 10.31 -25.83 10.60
N ILE A 146 9.12 -25.77 10.01
CA ILE A 146 8.10 -26.82 10.17
C ILE A 146 8.60 -28.13 9.56
N PHE A 147 9.23 -28.08 8.38
CA PHE A 147 9.67 -29.27 7.65
C PHE A 147 11.07 -29.78 8.03
N VAL A 148 11.92 -28.92 8.60
CA VAL A 148 13.28 -29.27 9.04
C VAL A 148 13.43 -28.92 10.53
N PRO A 149 12.85 -29.72 11.44
CA PRO A 149 13.08 -29.54 12.86
C PRO A 149 14.57 -29.75 13.19
N ARG A 150 15.25 -28.69 13.65
CA ARG A 150 16.64 -28.76 14.12
C ARG A 150 16.71 -29.67 15.34
N GLY A 151 17.27 -30.88 15.16
CA GLY A 151 17.64 -31.76 16.28
C GLY A 151 17.01 -33.16 16.26
N THR A 152 16.12 -33.50 15.34
CA THR A 152 15.64 -34.88 15.23
C THR A 152 16.64 -35.71 14.45
N LYS A 153 17.68 -36.21 15.12
CA LYS A 153 18.37 -37.42 14.65
C LYS A 153 17.30 -38.52 14.64
N GLY A 154 16.69 -38.75 13.48
CA GLY A 154 15.70 -39.80 13.33
C GLY A 154 16.31 -41.11 13.80
N TYR A 155 15.59 -41.83 14.68
CA TYR A 155 15.89 -43.23 15.03
C TYR A 155 16.09 -44.12 13.80
N PHE A 156 15.65 -43.66 12.63
CA PHE A 156 15.79 -44.32 11.34
C PHE A 156 17.24 -44.43 10.82
N PHE A 157 18.18 -43.57 11.27
CA PHE A 157 19.57 -43.60 10.77
C PHE A 157 20.54 -44.39 11.66
N VAL A 158 20.11 -44.89 12.82
CA VAL A 158 20.97 -45.59 13.79
C VAL A 158 20.94 -47.11 13.64
N ARG A 159 20.04 -47.69 12.83
CA ARG A 159 19.83 -49.16 12.76
C ARG A 159 20.32 -49.83 11.47
N THR A 160 21.24 -49.21 10.73
CA THR A 160 21.78 -49.80 9.47
C THR A 160 23.31 -49.78 9.36
N SER A 161 24.03 -49.79 10.49
CA SER A 161 25.48 -50.08 10.51
C SER A 161 25.78 -51.27 11.40
#